data_AF-A0ABD2KSQ7-F1
#
_entry.id   AF-A0ABD2KSQ7-F1
#
_cell.length_a   1.000
_cell.length_b   1.000
_cell.length_c   1.000
_cell.angle_alpha   90.00
_cell.angle_beta   90.00
_cell.angle_gamma   90.00
#
_symmetry.space_group_name_H-M   'P 1'
#
loop_
_entity.id
_entity.type
_entity.pdbx_description
1 polymer ?
#
loop_
_entity_poly.entity_id
_entity_poly.type
_entity_poly.pdbx_seq_one_letter_code
_entity_poly.pdbx_strand_id
1 'polypeptide(L)'
;MELPDPFLPGAVSLLDQLDKKLVVVLRDGKTLVGYLRTLDQFANLVLHETLERIHVDEFYGDIPRGIFLIRGENVVLAGEMDDTKPNPFKKVSMEEILRLQAEKVEQRQKQQRTRQELMHGSGQQQAKNTIGIFTRFPVHRLTALLFSPALTAPLVRQIAKISATLRQTVPTQQQNSRGTMSMFKVIFVLGPPGSGKGTQCQRIEQHFGFVHLSAGDLLREERQREGSTFGELIDRHIREGSIVPVEITCKLLENAMVARSDTAAGFLVDGFPRNKDNFDGWQREMGTKAKVLFVLSIQAPIEICVQRCLNRGQGRTDDNEESIRKRIVTYNQQTVPIIDHYASLSLVKTVDSTKGPDLVFAEIRAVFEQSGIGNASEERATPNAKPSKTD
;
A
#
# COMPACT_ATOMS: atom_id res chain seq x y z
N MET A 1 -12.95 15.92 53.68
CA MET A 1 -13.38 15.18 52.49
C MET A 1 -12.19 15.22 51.54
N GLU A 2 -11.29 14.25 51.67
CA GLU A 2 -10.15 14.13 50.77
C GLU A 2 -10.69 13.79 49.38
N LEU A 3 -10.36 14.63 48.40
CA LEU A 3 -10.62 14.30 47.00
C LEU A 3 -9.72 13.11 46.65
N PRO A 4 -10.23 12.07 45.95
CA PRO A 4 -9.38 10.98 45.51
C PRO A 4 -8.22 11.52 44.67
N ASP A 5 -7.04 10.94 44.86
CA ASP A 5 -5.84 11.30 44.11
C ASP A 5 -6.15 11.37 42.61
N PRO A 6 -5.68 12.40 41.88
CA PRO A 6 -5.92 12.49 40.45
C PRO A 6 -5.30 11.27 39.77
N PHE A 7 -6.15 10.35 39.31
CA PHE A 7 -5.76 9.22 38.49
C PHE A 7 -5.16 9.77 37.20
N LEU A 8 -3.83 9.72 37.08
CA LEU A 8 -3.09 10.10 35.89
C LEU A 8 -2.83 8.82 35.07
N PRO A 9 -3.69 8.45 34.10
CA PRO A 9 -3.43 7.30 33.25
C PRO A 9 -2.15 7.55 32.44
N GLY A 10 -1.13 6.73 32.66
CA GLY A 10 0.19 6.85 32.05
C GLY A 10 1.04 5.60 32.33
N ALA A 11 2.29 5.54 31.87
CA ALA A 11 3.15 4.38 32.11
C ALA A 11 3.30 4.03 33.60
N VAL A 12 3.18 5.02 34.49
CA VAL A 12 3.21 4.85 35.95
C VAL A 12 2.04 3.99 36.45
N SER A 13 0.85 4.08 35.85
CA SER A 13 -0.30 3.24 36.24
C SER A 13 -0.15 1.77 35.81
N LEU A 14 0.80 1.46 34.92
CA LEU A 14 1.13 0.08 34.57
C LEU A 14 2.09 -0.57 35.58
N LEU A 15 2.73 0.19 36.48
CA LEU A 15 3.50 -0.39 37.57
C LEU A 15 2.60 -1.18 38.53
N ASP A 16 1.39 -0.70 38.79
CA ASP A 16 0.36 -1.39 39.59
C ASP A 16 -0.19 -2.65 38.92
N GLN A 17 0.24 -2.90 37.68
CA GLN A 17 -0.16 -4.04 36.86
C GLN A 17 0.93 -5.12 36.78
N LEU A 18 2.07 -4.92 37.46
CA LEU A 18 3.12 -5.93 37.57
C LEU A 18 2.59 -7.22 38.19
N ASP A 19 3.07 -8.34 37.65
CA ASP A 19 2.68 -9.72 37.98
C ASP A 19 1.20 -10.07 37.73
N LYS A 20 0.42 -9.14 37.20
CA LYS A 20 -0.97 -9.38 36.80
C LYS A 20 -1.05 -9.88 35.37
N LYS A 21 -2.12 -10.62 35.10
CA LYS A 21 -2.45 -11.11 33.77
C LYS A 21 -3.15 -10.00 33.00
N LEU A 22 -2.56 -9.56 31.90
CA LEU A 22 -3.07 -8.46 31.08
C LEU A 22 -3.57 -8.95 29.73
N VAL A 23 -4.60 -8.28 29.20
CA VAL A 23 -4.83 -8.20 27.76
C VAL A 23 -4.10 -6.98 27.23
N VAL A 24 -3.31 -7.18 26.18
CA VAL A 24 -2.60 -6.12 25.45
C VAL A 24 -3.02 -6.18 23.98
N VAL A 25 -3.66 -5.12 23.49
CA VAL A 25 -4.02 -4.96 22.07
C VAL A 25 -2.94 -4.15 21.39
N LEU A 26 -2.41 -4.69 20.30
CA LEU A 26 -1.35 -4.08 19.51
C LEU A 26 -1.91 -3.29 18.31
N ARG A 27 -1.09 -2.39 17.78
CA ARG A 27 -1.41 -1.56 16.61
C ARG A 27 -1.70 -2.36 15.34
N ASP A 28 -1.08 -3.53 15.18
CA ASP A 28 -1.33 -4.45 14.07
C ASP A 28 -2.62 -5.27 14.24
N GLY A 29 -3.38 -5.02 15.32
CA GLY A 29 -4.64 -5.68 15.63
C GLY A 29 -4.49 -6.99 16.40
N LYS A 30 -3.26 -7.41 16.76
CA LYS A 30 -3.08 -8.60 17.60
C LYS A 30 -3.52 -8.35 19.03
N THR A 31 -4.13 -9.36 19.63
CA THR A 31 -4.47 -9.38 21.06
C THR A 31 -3.55 -10.38 21.76
N LEU A 32 -2.71 -9.88 22.66
CA LEU A 32 -1.86 -10.70 23.51
C LEU A 32 -2.46 -10.79 24.91
N VAL A 33 -2.33 -11.95 25.54
CA VAL A 33 -2.75 -12.20 26.91
C VAL A 33 -1.57 -12.82 27.65
N GLY A 34 -1.08 -12.21 28.73
CA GLY A 34 0.07 -12.73 29.46
C GLY A 34 0.33 -12.00 30.77
N TYR A 35 1.27 -12.49 31.57
CA TYR A 35 1.64 -11.88 32.84
C TYR A 35 2.69 -10.79 32.63
N LEU A 36 2.40 -9.56 33.05
CA LEU A 36 3.36 -8.46 32.95
C LEU A 36 4.49 -8.66 33.97
N ARG A 37 5.72 -8.80 33.51
CA ARG A 37 6.89 -9.03 34.38
C ARG A 37 7.78 -7.82 34.54
N THR A 38 7.92 -7.02 33.50
CA THR A 38 8.66 -5.77 33.58
C THR A 38 8.12 -4.78 32.57
N LEU A 39 8.29 -3.52 32.89
CA LEU A 39 8.09 -2.40 32.00
C LEU A 39 9.17 -1.34 32.23
N ASP A 40 9.40 -0.51 31.22
CA ASP A 40 10.23 0.68 31.36
C ASP A 40 9.40 1.98 31.32
N GLN A 41 10.08 3.12 31.43
CA GLN A 41 9.46 4.45 31.38
C GLN A 41 8.76 4.76 30.04
N PHE A 42 9.03 3.98 28.99
CA PHE A 42 8.42 4.12 27.67
C PHE A 42 7.26 3.12 27.46
N ALA A 43 6.84 2.42 28.52
CA ALA A 43 5.85 1.35 28.48
C ALA A 43 6.22 0.19 27.53
N ASN A 44 7.51 -0.08 27.34
CA ASN A 44 7.94 -1.34 26.72
C ASN A 44 7.66 -2.47 27.69
N LEU A 45 6.85 -3.46 27.30
CA LEU A 45 6.32 -4.50 28.18
C LEU A 45 7.04 -5.83 27.93
N VAL A 46 7.32 -6.57 29.00
CA VAL A 46 7.67 -8.00 28.92
C VAL A 46 6.52 -8.81 29.49
N LEU A 47 5.91 -9.62 28.63
CA LEU A 47 4.88 -10.57 29.02
C LEU A 47 5.48 -11.98 29.13
N HIS A 48 5.14 -12.69 30.20
CA HIS A 48 5.43 -14.11 30.42
C HIS A 48 4.16 -14.95 30.21
N GLU A 49 4.32 -16.23 29.82
CA GLU A 49 3.20 -17.13 29.49
C GLU A 49 2.20 -16.49 28.52
N THR A 50 2.74 -15.77 27.54
CA THR A 50 1.95 -15.00 26.58
C THR A 50 1.22 -15.93 25.63
N LEU A 51 -0.06 -15.65 25.44
CA LEU A 51 -0.97 -16.24 24.48
C LEU A 51 -1.35 -15.16 23.47
N GLU A 52 -1.30 -15.47 22.18
CA GLU A 52 -1.95 -14.66 21.16
C GLU A 52 -3.39 -15.13 21.01
N ARG A 53 -4.34 -14.26 21.33
CA ARG A 53 -5.77 -14.53 21.24
C ARG A 53 -6.30 -14.08 19.89
N ILE A 54 -6.81 -15.02 19.11
CA ILE A 54 -7.44 -14.76 17.81
C ILE A 54 -8.96 -14.78 17.99
N HIS A 55 -9.65 -13.79 17.43
CA HIS A 55 -11.11 -13.70 17.44
C HIS A 55 -11.67 -13.88 16.03
N VAL A 56 -12.62 -14.79 15.87
CA VAL A 56 -13.33 -15.04 14.60
C VAL A 56 -14.81 -15.23 14.89
N ASP A 57 -15.61 -14.21 14.53
CA ASP A 57 -17.06 -14.18 14.76
C ASP A 57 -17.38 -14.35 16.26
N GLU A 58 -18.09 -15.39 16.66
CA GLU A 58 -18.42 -15.68 18.05
C GLU A 58 -17.34 -16.52 18.76
N PHE A 59 -16.24 -16.84 18.09
CA PHE A 59 -15.22 -17.75 18.60
C PHE A 59 -13.91 -17.02 18.94
N TYR A 60 -13.18 -17.56 19.91
CA TYR A 60 -11.79 -17.20 20.14
C TYR A 60 -10.92 -18.43 20.41
N GLY A 61 -9.64 -18.33 20.07
CA GLY A 61 -8.64 -19.35 20.39
C GLY A 61 -7.33 -18.70 20.83
N ASP A 62 -6.60 -19.40 21.69
CA ASP A 62 -5.35 -18.94 22.29
C ASP A 62 -4.16 -19.71 21.69
N ILE A 63 -3.18 -19.00 21.16
CA ILE A 63 -1.95 -19.58 20.60
C ILE A 63 -0.78 -19.29 21.55
N PRO A 64 -0.07 -20.30 22.08
CA PRO A 64 1.05 -20.07 22.98
C PRO A 64 2.22 -19.39 22.27
N ARG A 65 2.72 -18.29 22.86
CA ARG A 65 3.88 -17.51 22.38
C ARG A 65 5.04 -17.49 23.39
N GLY A 66 4.80 -17.76 24.67
CA GLY A 66 5.84 -17.81 25.70
C GLY A 66 6.24 -16.42 26.20
N ILE A 67 7.52 -16.05 26.12
CA ILE A 67 7.98 -14.70 26.51
C ILE A 67 7.84 -13.76 25.32
N PHE A 68 7.23 -12.60 25.54
CA PHE A 68 6.99 -11.61 24.49
C PHE A 68 7.45 -10.22 24.93
N LEU A 69 8.34 -9.61 24.15
CA LEU A 69 8.79 -8.23 24.34
C LEU A 69 7.99 -7.31 23.41
N ILE A 70 7.26 -6.37 23.99
CA ILE A 70 6.37 -5.45 23.30
C ILE A 70 6.95 -4.04 23.40
N ARG A 71 7.10 -3.34 22.28
CA ARG A 71 7.43 -1.92 22.31
C ARG A 71 6.20 -1.09 22.69
N GLY A 72 6.35 -0.13 23.61
CA GLY A 72 5.25 0.65 24.16
C GLY A 72 4.45 1.43 23.12
N GLU A 73 5.11 1.93 22.07
CA GLU A 73 4.46 2.61 20.93
C GLU A 73 3.49 1.72 20.12
N ASN A 74 3.64 0.41 20.23
CA ASN A 74 2.78 -0.58 19.59
C ASN A 74 1.60 -0.99 20.47
N VAL A 75 1.59 -0.61 21.75
CA VAL A 75 0.48 -0.84 22.66
C VAL A 75 -0.63 0.17 22.38
N VAL A 76 -1.80 -0.32 21.97
CA VAL A 76 -3.01 0.50 21.79
C VAL A 76 -3.83 0.52 23.07
N LEU A 77 -4.00 -0.65 23.68
CA LEU A 77 -4.75 -0.85 24.90
C LEU A 77 -4.04 -1.91 25.75
N ALA A 78 -3.93 -1.68 27.05
CA ALA A 78 -3.52 -2.68 28.01
C ALA A 78 -4.45 -2.62 29.23
N GLY A 79 -4.88 -3.77 29.73
CA GLY A 79 -5.75 -3.82 30.90
C GLY A 79 -5.69 -5.18 31.59
N GLU A 80 -5.93 -5.17 32.89
CA GLU A 80 -6.02 -6.38 33.70
C GLU A 80 -7.14 -7.30 33.18
N MET A 81 -6.84 -8.59 33.04
CA MET A 81 -7.84 -9.59 32.73
C MET A 81 -8.66 -9.93 33.96
N ASP A 82 -9.97 -9.73 33.85
CA ASP A 82 -10.93 -10.17 34.83
C ASP A 82 -11.53 -11.52 34.42
N ASP A 83 -10.93 -12.61 34.91
CA ASP A 83 -11.38 -13.99 34.66
C ASP A 83 -12.74 -14.30 35.34
N THR A 84 -13.28 -13.40 36.18
CA THR A 84 -14.59 -13.61 36.83
C THR A 84 -15.77 -13.21 35.93
N LYS A 85 -15.53 -12.40 34.90
CA LYS A 85 -16.56 -11.96 33.97
C LYS A 85 -16.80 -13.01 32.88
N PRO A 86 -18.07 -13.30 32.53
CA PRO A 86 -18.37 -14.22 31.43
C PRO A 86 -17.80 -13.67 30.12
N ASN A 87 -17.05 -14.50 29.40
CA ASN A 87 -16.54 -14.14 28.09
C ASN A 87 -17.68 -14.26 27.05
N PRO A 88 -17.99 -13.20 26.27
CA PRO A 88 -19.04 -13.26 25.26
C PRO A 88 -18.69 -14.17 24.08
N PHE A 89 -17.43 -14.60 23.94
CA PHE A 89 -16.97 -15.48 22.88
C PHE A 89 -16.80 -16.93 23.36
N LYS A 90 -17.06 -17.89 22.47
CA LYS A 90 -16.85 -19.32 22.69
C LYS A 90 -15.39 -19.70 22.44
N LYS A 91 -14.75 -20.34 23.42
CA LYS A 91 -13.37 -20.83 23.27
C LYS A 91 -13.33 -22.06 22.37
N VAL A 92 -12.43 -22.09 21.40
CA VAL A 92 -12.17 -23.23 20.50
C VAL A 92 -10.69 -23.64 20.55
N SER A 93 -10.37 -24.78 19.94
CA SER A 93 -8.98 -25.26 19.84
C SER A 93 -8.12 -24.37 18.92
N MET A 94 -6.80 -24.47 19.07
CA MET A 94 -5.85 -23.75 18.20
C MET A 94 -6.02 -24.12 16.72
N GLU A 95 -6.23 -25.41 16.42
CA GLU A 95 -6.42 -25.87 15.04
C GLU A 95 -7.73 -25.31 14.45
N GLU A 96 -8.78 -25.30 15.25
CA GLU A 96 -10.10 -24.81 14.85
C GLU A 96 -10.12 -23.30 14.63
N ILE A 97 -9.51 -22.49 15.51
CA ILE A 97 -9.48 -21.03 15.33
C ILE A 97 -8.67 -20.63 14.09
N LEU A 98 -7.55 -21.31 13.83
CA LEU A 98 -6.72 -21.05 12.65
C LEU A 98 -7.46 -21.41 11.37
N ARG A 99 -8.21 -22.51 11.38
CA ARG A 99 -9.09 -22.90 10.27
C ARG A 99 -10.17 -21.85 10.02
N LEU A 100 -10.91 -21.44 11.06
CA LEU A 100 -11.95 -20.42 10.96
C LEU A 100 -11.40 -19.08 10.45
N GLN A 101 -10.20 -18.68 10.91
CA GLN A 101 -9.53 -17.48 10.46
C GLN A 101 -9.20 -17.55 8.95
N ALA A 102 -8.65 -18.68 8.49
CA ALA A 102 -8.33 -18.91 7.08
C ALA A 102 -9.58 -18.88 6.19
N GLU A 103 -10.65 -19.58 6.59
CA GLU A 103 -11.92 -19.59 5.87
C GLU A 103 -12.52 -18.17 5.76
N LYS A 104 -12.46 -17.38 6.85
CA LYS A 104 -12.95 -15.99 6.85
C LYS A 104 -12.13 -15.06 5.96
N VAL A 105 -10.81 -15.23 5.93
CA VAL A 105 -9.93 -14.48 5.02
C VAL A 105 -10.27 -14.83 3.57
N GLU A 106 -10.47 -16.11 3.25
CA GLU A 106 -10.86 -16.55 1.90
C GLU A 106 -12.23 -16.00 1.50
N GLN A 107 -13.22 -16.03 2.40
CA GLN A 107 -14.54 -15.45 2.16
C GLN A 107 -14.48 -13.94 1.91
N ARG A 108 -13.69 -13.20 2.71
CA ARG A 108 -13.49 -11.76 2.49
C ARG A 108 -12.86 -11.49 1.13
N GLN A 109 -11.87 -12.28 0.72
CA GLN A 109 -11.24 -12.16 -0.60
C GLN A 109 -12.24 -12.46 -1.73
N LYS A 110 -13.06 -13.51 -1.59
CA LYS A 110 -14.12 -13.84 -2.56
C LYS A 110 -15.16 -12.71 -2.66
N GLN A 111 -15.66 -12.21 -1.52
CA GLN A 111 -16.60 -11.09 -1.50
C GLN A 111 -16.00 -9.82 -2.11
N GLN A 112 -14.72 -9.55 -1.86
CA GLN A 112 -14.03 -8.40 -2.43
C GLN A 112 -13.87 -8.55 -3.95
N ARG A 113 -13.54 -9.75 -4.45
CA ARG A 113 -13.51 -10.06 -5.90
C ARG A 113 -14.88 -9.92 -6.53
N THR A 114 -15.92 -10.52 -5.96
CA THR A 114 -17.30 -10.41 -6.46
C THR A 114 -17.79 -8.97 -6.43
N ARG A 115 -17.46 -8.19 -5.38
CA ARG A 115 -17.77 -6.75 -5.32
C ARG A 115 -17.04 -5.98 -6.40
N GLN A 116 -15.77 -6.30 -6.67
CA GLN A 116 -15.03 -5.70 -7.79
C GLN A 116 -15.67 -6.07 -9.13
N GLU A 117 -16.03 -7.32 -9.37
CA GLU A 117 -16.70 -7.79 -10.58
C GLU A 117 -18.08 -7.13 -10.79
N LEU A 118 -18.90 -7.03 -9.74
CA LEU A 118 -20.20 -6.34 -9.79
C LEU A 118 -20.07 -4.85 -10.06
N MET A 119 -19.05 -4.19 -9.50
CA MET A 119 -18.74 -2.77 -9.81
C MET A 119 -18.31 -2.59 -11.27
N HIS A 120 -17.62 -3.57 -11.87
CA HIS A 120 -17.28 -3.57 -13.29
C HIS A 120 -18.49 -3.91 -14.18
N GLY A 121 -19.39 -4.80 -13.74
CA GLY A 121 -20.59 -5.22 -14.49
C GLY A 121 -21.71 -4.17 -14.50
N SER A 122 -21.95 -3.50 -13.38
CA SER A 122 -22.99 -2.46 -13.27
C SER A 122 -22.63 -1.16 -14.02
N GLY A 123 -21.33 -0.88 -14.18
CA GLY A 123 -20.84 0.18 -15.08
C GLY A 123 -21.10 -0.09 -16.56
N GLN A 124 -21.25 -1.36 -16.97
CA GLN A 124 -21.55 -1.73 -18.35
C GLN A 124 -23.05 -1.88 -18.65
N GLN A 125 -23.90 -2.16 -17.66
CA GLN A 125 -25.34 -2.31 -17.86
C GLN A 125 -26.14 -1.00 -17.76
N GLN A 126 -25.70 0.01 -17.01
CA GLN A 126 -26.30 1.36 -17.07
C GLN A 126 -25.86 2.16 -18.32
N ALA A 127 -24.68 1.86 -18.89
CA ALA A 127 -24.20 2.50 -20.11
C ALA A 127 -24.91 1.97 -21.38
N LYS A 128 -25.41 0.72 -21.36
CA LYS A 128 -26.07 0.10 -22.52
C LYS A 128 -27.57 0.43 -22.67
N ASN A 129 -28.26 0.86 -21.60
CA ASN A 129 -29.66 1.28 -21.70
C ASN A 129 -29.87 2.77 -22.00
N THR A 130 -28.80 3.58 -22.15
CA THR A 130 -28.92 5.03 -22.39
C THR A 130 -28.50 5.47 -23.80
N ILE A 131 -27.96 4.57 -24.65
CA ILE A 131 -27.46 4.91 -26.00
C ILE A 131 -28.32 4.27 -27.11
N GLY A 132 -29.55 3.87 -26.80
CA GLY A 132 -30.39 3.08 -27.71
C GLY A 132 -31.74 3.68 -28.09
N ILE A 133 -32.03 4.97 -27.87
CA ILE A 133 -33.30 5.57 -28.32
C ILE A 133 -33.09 7.05 -28.70
N PHE A 134 -32.45 7.32 -29.85
CA PHE A 134 -32.50 8.67 -30.44
C PHE A 134 -32.39 8.66 -31.96
N THR A 135 -33.16 7.81 -32.66
CA THR A 135 -33.53 8.07 -34.07
C THR A 135 -34.83 7.35 -34.44
N ARG A 136 -35.92 8.14 -34.59
CA ARG A 136 -37.19 7.93 -35.34
C ARG A 136 -38.49 8.11 -34.51
N PHE A 137 -39.27 9.10 -34.95
CA PHE A 137 -40.67 9.54 -34.67
C PHE A 137 -41.73 8.42 -34.44
N PRO A 138 -43.03 8.68 -34.06
CA PRO A 138 -43.75 9.94 -33.81
C PRO A 138 -44.62 9.99 -32.51
N VAL A 139 -45.33 11.11 -32.36
CA VAL A 139 -46.26 11.55 -31.32
C VAL A 139 -47.58 10.73 -31.30
N HIS A 140 -47.90 10.07 -30.18
CA HIS A 140 -49.23 9.96 -29.53
C HIS A 140 -49.34 8.77 -28.56
N ARG A 141 -50.17 8.96 -27.52
CA ARG A 141 -50.59 8.03 -26.43
C ARG A 141 -49.54 7.84 -25.33
N LEU A 142 -49.84 7.93 -24.03
CA LEU A 142 -51.11 7.88 -23.31
C LEU A 142 -50.96 8.63 -21.97
N THR A 143 -51.93 9.48 -21.68
CA THR A 143 -52.29 10.00 -20.36
C THR A 143 -52.83 8.90 -19.43
N ALA A 144 -52.37 8.91 -18.18
CA ALA A 144 -53.13 8.58 -16.96
C ALA A 144 -52.31 9.18 -15.80
N LEU A 145 -52.59 10.39 -15.31
CA LEU A 145 -53.66 10.77 -14.38
C LEU A 145 -53.94 9.73 -13.27
N LEU A 146 -53.99 10.02 -11.96
CA LEU A 146 -53.72 11.23 -11.16
C LEU A 146 -54.00 10.90 -9.66
N PHE A 147 -53.44 11.74 -8.76
CA PHE A 147 -53.94 12.15 -7.42
C PHE A 147 -53.94 11.14 -6.24
N SER A 148 -53.59 11.54 -4.99
CA SER A 148 -54.07 12.75 -4.29
C SER A 148 -53.12 13.34 -3.21
N PRO A 149 -53.42 14.57 -2.70
CA PRO A 149 -52.47 15.59 -2.23
C PRO A 149 -52.48 15.87 -0.71
N ALA A 150 -51.45 16.54 -0.21
CA ALA A 150 -51.51 17.34 1.03
C ALA A 150 -50.28 18.27 1.19
N LEU A 151 -50.51 19.59 1.09
CA LEU A 151 -49.79 20.73 1.70
C LEU A 151 -48.29 20.96 1.38
N THR A 152 -47.75 22.17 1.13
CA THR A 152 -48.24 23.54 0.87
C THR A 152 -47.05 24.32 0.28
N ALA A 153 -47.32 25.25 -0.63
CA ALA A 153 -46.35 25.95 -1.49
C ALA A 153 -45.50 27.14 -0.93
N PRO A 154 -45.33 27.43 0.37
CA PRO A 154 -44.42 28.52 0.78
C PRO A 154 -42.92 28.17 0.88
N LEU A 155 -42.56 26.91 1.19
CA LEU A 155 -41.16 26.59 1.56
C LEU A 155 -40.19 26.51 0.37
N VAL A 156 -40.69 26.11 -0.80
CA VAL A 156 -39.88 25.92 -2.02
C VAL A 156 -39.36 27.25 -2.58
N ARG A 157 -40.08 28.36 -2.34
CA ARG A 157 -39.67 29.69 -2.83
C ARG A 157 -38.58 30.35 -1.97
N GLN A 158 -38.40 29.95 -0.71
CA GLN A 158 -37.40 30.55 0.17
C GLN A 158 -35.99 29.95 -0.04
N ILE A 159 -35.92 28.67 -0.43
CA ILE A 159 -34.65 27.97 -0.76
C ILE A 159 -34.08 28.45 -2.11
N ALA A 160 -34.95 28.85 -3.05
CA ALA A 160 -34.52 29.36 -4.36
C ALA A 160 -33.82 30.73 -4.29
N LYS A 161 -34.14 31.58 -3.30
CA LYS A 161 -33.52 32.91 -3.16
C LYS A 161 -32.12 32.87 -2.52
N ILE A 162 -31.86 31.92 -1.61
CA ILE A 162 -30.53 31.77 -0.98
C ILE A 162 -29.50 31.24 -2.00
N SER A 163 -29.96 30.44 -2.96
CA SER A 163 -29.11 29.82 -4.00
C SER A 163 -28.66 30.79 -5.10
N ALA A 164 -29.25 31.98 -5.19
CA ALA A 164 -28.96 32.97 -6.23
C ALA A 164 -27.87 33.98 -5.82
N THR A 165 -27.68 34.22 -4.52
CA THR A 165 -26.69 35.20 -4.02
C THR A 165 -25.27 34.62 -3.90
N LEU A 166 -25.11 33.30 -3.90
CA LEU A 166 -23.79 32.63 -3.78
C LEU A 166 -23.11 32.32 -5.13
N ARG A 167 -23.59 32.86 -6.26
CA ARG A 167 -23.06 32.57 -7.61
C ARG A 167 -22.19 33.66 -8.24
N GLN A 168 -21.73 34.64 -7.49
CA GLN A 168 -20.74 35.59 -7.98
C GLN A 168 -19.49 35.51 -7.12
N THR A 169 -18.34 35.50 -7.80
CA THR A 169 -16.95 35.39 -7.31
C THR A 169 -16.37 33.99 -7.06
N VAL A 170 -16.27 33.15 -8.11
CA VAL A 170 -15.11 32.26 -8.29
C VAL A 170 -14.81 32.18 -9.80
N PRO A 171 -13.58 32.47 -10.28
CA PRO A 171 -13.27 32.45 -11.70
C PRO A 171 -13.31 31.01 -12.25
N THR A 172 -13.92 30.88 -13.42
CA THR A 172 -14.15 29.65 -14.17
C THR A 172 -12.84 29.03 -14.65
N GLN A 173 -12.42 27.91 -14.05
CA GLN A 173 -11.54 26.95 -14.75
C GLN A 173 -12.42 26.01 -15.56
N GLN A 174 -12.07 25.88 -16.85
CA GLN A 174 -12.74 25.04 -17.83
C GLN A 174 -12.76 23.58 -17.36
N GLN A 175 -13.96 23.04 -17.12
CA GLN A 175 -14.15 21.60 -16.91
C GLN A 175 -14.11 20.89 -18.26
N ASN A 176 -12.94 20.37 -18.62
CA ASN A 176 -12.82 19.35 -19.66
C ASN A 176 -13.05 17.96 -19.05
N SER A 177 -14.00 17.24 -19.64
CA SER A 177 -14.14 15.77 -19.73
C SER A 177 -13.69 14.90 -18.54
N ARG A 178 -14.66 14.21 -17.90
CA ARG A 178 -14.39 13.03 -17.05
C ARG A 178 -13.86 11.87 -17.91
N GLY A 179 -12.56 11.89 -18.22
CA GLY A 179 -11.84 10.71 -18.67
C GLY A 179 -11.70 9.74 -17.49
N THR A 180 -11.83 8.44 -17.76
CA THR A 180 -11.34 7.40 -16.86
C THR A 180 -9.87 7.71 -16.54
N MET A 181 -9.55 8.03 -15.29
CA MET A 181 -8.15 8.18 -14.86
C MET A 181 -7.42 6.88 -15.20
N SER A 182 -6.47 6.96 -16.14
CA SER A 182 -5.65 5.81 -16.51
C SER A 182 -4.78 5.42 -15.32
N MET A 183 -4.85 4.16 -14.89
CA MET A 183 -3.99 3.66 -13.82
C MET A 183 -2.50 3.87 -14.16
N PHE A 184 -1.69 4.15 -13.14
CA PHE A 184 -0.24 4.23 -13.30
C PHE A 184 0.31 2.88 -13.75
N LYS A 185 1.10 2.87 -14.83
CA LYS A 185 1.86 1.69 -15.26
C LYS A 185 3.08 1.56 -14.36
N VAL A 186 3.21 0.46 -13.64
CA VAL A 186 4.28 0.25 -12.66
C VAL A 186 5.08 -1.01 -12.98
N ILE A 187 6.40 -0.91 -12.94
CA ILE A 187 7.31 -2.06 -12.91
C ILE A 187 8.04 -2.00 -11.57
N PHE A 188 7.94 -3.07 -10.78
CA PHE A 188 8.76 -3.18 -9.58
C PHE A 188 10.15 -3.63 -9.95
N VAL A 189 11.18 -2.98 -9.40
CA VAL A 189 12.58 -3.35 -9.62
C VAL A 189 13.13 -3.90 -8.30
N LEU A 190 13.30 -5.21 -8.25
CA LEU A 190 13.72 -5.96 -7.05
C LEU A 190 15.03 -6.72 -7.30
N GLY A 191 15.71 -7.07 -6.22
CA GLY A 191 17.02 -7.74 -6.26
C GLY A 191 17.86 -7.42 -5.03
N PRO A 192 18.92 -8.21 -4.76
CA PRO A 192 19.73 -8.05 -3.55
C PRO A 192 20.42 -6.67 -3.50
N PRO A 193 20.79 -6.18 -2.30
CA PRO A 193 21.69 -5.04 -2.17
C PRO A 193 22.92 -5.21 -3.08
N GLY A 194 23.34 -4.18 -3.83
CA GLY A 194 24.50 -4.29 -4.72
C GLY A 194 24.25 -4.92 -6.09
N SER A 195 23.03 -5.37 -6.41
CA SER A 195 22.71 -5.95 -7.72
C SER A 195 22.68 -4.96 -8.90
N GLY A 196 22.81 -3.65 -8.65
CA GLY A 196 22.85 -2.63 -9.70
C GLY A 196 21.49 -2.08 -10.15
N LYS A 197 20.42 -2.28 -9.36
CA LYS A 197 19.06 -1.75 -9.63
C LYS A 197 19.04 -0.29 -10.05
N GLY A 198 19.55 0.62 -9.21
CA GLY A 198 19.54 2.06 -9.51
C GLY A 198 20.27 2.41 -10.81
N THR A 199 21.42 1.80 -11.08
CA THR A 199 22.16 1.98 -12.34
C THR A 199 21.33 1.58 -13.56
N GLN A 200 20.60 0.46 -13.46
CA GLN A 200 19.75 0.02 -14.56
C GLN A 200 18.46 0.85 -14.66
N CYS A 201 17.87 1.27 -13.55
CA CYS A 201 16.70 2.17 -13.56
C CYS A 201 16.98 3.48 -14.30
N GLN A 202 18.15 4.10 -14.05
CA GLN A 202 18.56 5.33 -14.76
C GLN A 202 18.65 5.12 -16.27
N ARG A 203 19.18 3.96 -16.70
CA ARG A 203 19.27 3.62 -18.13
C ARG A 203 17.90 3.36 -18.75
N ILE A 204 17.01 2.68 -18.02
CA ILE A 204 15.62 2.44 -18.45
C ILE A 204 14.89 3.78 -18.59
N GLU A 205 15.07 4.70 -17.65
CA GLU A 205 14.48 6.05 -17.70
C GLU A 205 14.91 6.82 -18.95
N GLN A 206 16.22 6.84 -19.22
CA GLN A 206 16.77 7.51 -20.40
C GLN A 206 16.30 6.90 -21.73
N HIS A 207 16.10 5.58 -21.79
CA HIS A 207 15.76 4.89 -23.04
C HIS A 207 14.25 4.78 -23.27
N PHE A 208 13.48 4.41 -22.25
CA PHE A 208 12.05 4.11 -22.38
C PHE A 208 11.14 5.23 -21.88
N GLY A 209 11.68 6.32 -21.30
CA GLY A 209 10.88 7.42 -20.77
C GLY A 209 10.08 7.05 -19.51
N PHE A 210 10.47 5.97 -18.82
CA PHE A 210 9.94 5.65 -17.51
C PHE A 210 10.55 6.56 -16.45
N VAL A 211 9.83 6.83 -15.36
CA VAL A 211 10.35 7.60 -14.23
C VAL A 211 10.86 6.65 -13.15
N HIS A 212 12.11 6.84 -12.71
CA HIS A 212 12.68 6.09 -11.59
C HIS A 212 12.24 6.67 -10.24
N LEU A 213 11.59 5.83 -9.42
CA LEU A 213 11.20 6.14 -8.05
C LEU A 213 11.84 5.14 -7.09
N SER A 214 12.91 5.53 -6.40
CA SER A 214 13.46 4.70 -5.32
C SER A 214 12.74 4.98 -4.01
N ALA A 215 12.07 3.97 -3.44
CA ALA A 215 11.38 4.14 -2.16
C ALA A 215 12.33 4.58 -1.03
N GLY A 216 13.58 4.10 -1.06
CA GLY A 216 14.59 4.49 -0.09
C GLY A 216 15.06 5.94 -0.25
N ASP A 217 15.16 6.46 -1.49
CA ASP A 217 15.51 7.88 -1.71
C ASP A 217 14.36 8.79 -1.30
N LEU A 218 13.11 8.46 -1.68
CA LEU A 218 11.93 9.22 -1.27
C LEU A 218 11.81 9.35 0.26
N LEU A 219 12.08 8.27 1.00
CA LEU A 219 12.10 8.33 2.47
C LEU A 219 13.22 9.24 3.01
N ARG A 220 14.42 9.21 2.42
CA ARG A 220 15.54 10.08 2.84
C ARG A 220 15.29 11.54 2.50
N GLU A 221 14.72 11.82 1.34
CA GLU A 221 14.34 13.17 0.91
C GLU A 221 13.24 13.73 1.81
N GLU A 222 12.17 12.95 2.05
CA GLU A 222 11.04 13.38 2.90
C GLU A 222 11.48 13.64 4.35
N ARG A 223 12.47 12.90 4.84
CA ARG A 223 13.12 13.13 6.14
C ARG A 223 13.82 14.50 6.22
N GLN A 224 14.49 14.91 5.14
CA GLN A 224 15.28 16.15 5.08
C GLN A 224 14.44 17.36 4.66
N ARG A 225 13.22 17.14 4.17
CA ARG A 225 12.35 18.19 3.65
C ARG A 225 11.80 19.06 4.79
N GLU A 226 12.10 20.35 4.72
CA GLU A 226 11.58 21.34 5.67
C GLU A 226 10.04 21.40 5.62
N GLY A 227 9.39 21.45 6.79
CA GLY A 227 7.93 21.45 6.90
C GLY A 227 7.26 20.12 6.50
N SER A 228 8.03 19.03 6.39
CA SER A 228 7.50 17.71 6.07
C SER A 228 6.56 17.18 7.15
N THR A 229 5.37 16.72 6.74
CA THR A 229 4.40 16.08 7.64
C THR A 229 4.92 14.74 8.18
N PHE A 230 5.84 14.08 7.45
CA PHE A 230 6.36 12.76 7.82
C PHE A 230 7.83 12.79 8.25
N GLY A 231 8.51 13.94 8.18
CA GLY A 231 9.97 14.03 8.33
C GLY A 231 10.47 13.49 9.68
N GLU A 232 9.88 13.93 10.78
CA GLU A 232 10.23 13.47 12.14
C GLU A 232 9.90 12.00 12.37
N LEU A 233 8.77 11.52 11.84
CA LEU A 233 8.35 10.12 11.95
C LEU A 233 9.32 9.19 11.19
N ILE A 234 9.73 9.59 9.98
CA ILE A 234 10.71 8.87 9.19
C ILE A 234 12.10 8.91 9.85
N ASP A 235 12.53 10.07 10.38
CA ASP A 235 13.80 10.19 11.12
C ASP A 235 13.85 9.24 12.31
N ARG A 236 12.77 9.17 13.10
CA ARG A 236 12.64 8.25 14.24
C ARG A 236 12.79 6.80 13.82
N HIS A 237 12.01 6.35 12.84
CA HIS A 237 12.06 4.97 12.36
C HIS A 237 13.42 4.57 11.81
N ILE A 238 14.07 5.46 11.04
CA ILE A 238 15.40 5.21 10.49
C ILE A 238 16.46 5.11 11.61
N ARG A 239 16.43 6.00 12.61
CA ARG A 239 17.38 5.96 13.75
C ARG A 239 17.20 4.71 14.61
N GLU A 240 15.96 4.31 14.85
CA GLU A 240 15.60 3.17 15.70
C GLU A 240 15.69 1.82 14.98
N GLY A 241 15.99 1.83 13.67
CA GLY A 241 15.98 0.64 12.83
C GLY A 241 14.61 -0.02 12.72
N SER A 242 13.53 0.72 13.00
CA SER A 242 12.14 0.25 12.88
C SER A 242 11.60 0.52 11.48
N ILE A 243 10.56 -0.23 11.09
CA ILE A 243 10.01 -0.17 9.73
C ILE A 243 9.09 1.06 9.64
N VAL A 244 9.36 1.95 8.68
CA VAL A 244 8.45 3.04 8.35
C VAL A 244 7.12 2.44 7.88
N PRO A 245 5.96 2.88 8.43
CA PRO A 245 4.64 2.40 8.01
C PRO A 245 4.47 2.42 6.49
N VAL A 246 3.92 1.33 5.95
CA VAL A 246 3.75 1.15 4.50
C VAL A 246 2.91 2.26 3.87
N GLU A 247 1.92 2.77 4.58
CA GLU A 247 1.02 3.83 4.10
C GLU A 247 1.78 5.11 3.76
N ILE A 248 2.82 5.44 4.53
CA ILE A 248 3.68 6.61 4.26
C ILE A 248 4.46 6.37 2.98
N THR A 249 5.08 5.20 2.83
CA THR A 249 5.86 4.86 1.63
C THR A 249 4.98 4.87 0.38
N CYS A 250 3.79 4.27 0.46
CA CYS A 250 2.78 4.31 -0.61
C CYS A 250 2.36 5.74 -0.94
N LYS A 251 2.18 6.60 0.07
CA LYS A 251 1.77 7.99 -0.15
C LYS A 251 2.86 8.81 -0.84
N LEU A 252 4.12 8.63 -0.45
CA LEU A 252 5.27 9.29 -1.10
C LEU A 252 5.40 8.84 -2.55
N LEU A 253 5.26 7.54 -2.81
CA LEU A 253 5.24 6.99 -4.17
C LEU A 253 4.09 7.57 -5.00
N GLU A 254 2.87 7.59 -4.46
CA GLU A 254 1.69 8.15 -5.12
C GLU A 254 1.90 9.62 -5.49
N ASN A 255 2.34 10.45 -4.54
CA ASN A 255 2.58 11.86 -4.77
C ASN A 255 3.64 12.07 -5.87
N ALA A 256 4.71 11.29 -5.85
CA ALA A 256 5.77 11.36 -6.86
C ALA A 256 5.28 10.90 -8.25
N MET A 257 4.37 9.92 -8.31
CA MET A 257 3.74 9.47 -9.55
C MET A 257 2.82 10.54 -10.12
N VAL A 258 1.94 11.12 -9.29
CA VAL A 258 1.03 12.20 -9.69
C VAL A 258 1.80 13.41 -10.21
N ALA A 259 2.89 13.80 -9.55
CA ALA A 259 3.69 14.95 -9.98
C ALA A 259 4.38 14.78 -11.35
N ARG A 260 4.47 13.55 -11.86
CA ARG A 260 5.20 13.22 -13.10
C ARG A 260 4.35 12.48 -14.12
N SER A 261 3.03 12.37 -13.89
CA SER A 261 2.13 11.56 -14.71
C SER A 261 2.01 12.02 -16.16
N ASP A 262 2.14 13.32 -16.40
CA ASP A 262 1.88 13.92 -17.72
C ASP A 262 2.96 13.59 -18.75
N THR A 263 4.14 13.17 -18.29
CA THR A 263 5.31 12.91 -19.15
C THR A 263 5.85 11.49 -19.04
N ALA A 264 5.48 10.74 -18.00
CA ALA A 264 6.01 9.40 -17.75
C ALA A 264 5.34 8.33 -18.63
N ALA A 265 6.14 7.53 -19.34
CA ALA A 265 5.66 6.32 -20.02
C ALA A 265 5.18 5.24 -19.02
N GLY A 266 5.70 5.30 -17.80
CA GLY A 266 5.41 4.45 -16.66
C GLY A 266 6.39 4.72 -15.51
N PHE A 267 6.29 3.96 -14.42
CA PHE A 267 7.10 4.16 -13.22
C PHE A 267 7.87 2.91 -12.86
N LEU A 268 9.17 3.08 -12.57
CA LEU A 268 10.04 2.06 -12.00
C LEU A 268 10.07 2.27 -10.50
N VAL A 269 9.42 1.39 -9.76
CA VAL A 269 9.43 1.44 -8.29
C VAL A 269 10.57 0.55 -7.79
N ASP A 270 11.69 1.18 -7.44
CA ASP A 270 12.94 0.52 -7.05
C ASP A 270 12.95 0.23 -5.55
N GLY A 271 13.15 -1.05 -5.22
CA GLY A 271 13.33 -1.51 -3.86
C GLY A 271 12.06 -1.42 -3.01
N PHE A 272 10.89 -1.57 -3.62
CA PHE A 272 9.61 -1.76 -2.93
C PHE A 272 8.70 -2.61 -3.84
N PRO A 273 7.85 -3.50 -3.30
CA PRO A 273 7.74 -3.91 -1.90
C PRO A 273 8.91 -4.81 -1.45
N ARG A 274 9.31 -4.74 -0.15
CA ARG A 274 10.43 -5.55 0.39
C ARG A 274 10.04 -6.66 1.35
N ASN A 275 8.84 -6.59 1.91
CA ASN A 275 8.29 -7.61 2.81
C ASN A 275 6.78 -7.75 2.59
N LYS A 276 6.16 -8.70 3.28
CA LYS A 276 4.73 -8.98 3.15
C LYS A 276 3.85 -7.78 3.50
N ASP A 277 4.20 -7.03 4.53
CA ASP A 277 3.46 -5.83 4.93
C ASP A 277 3.48 -4.74 3.84
N ASN A 278 4.64 -4.52 3.22
CA ASN A 278 4.76 -3.63 2.05
C ASN A 278 3.88 -4.08 0.88
N PHE A 279 3.87 -5.39 0.59
CA PHE A 279 3.05 -5.95 -0.47
C PHE A 279 1.55 -5.78 -0.17
N ASP A 280 1.11 -6.16 1.03
CA ASP A 280 -0.29 -6.06 1.44
C ASP A 280 -0.76 -4.60 1.50
N GLY A 281 0.08 -3.69 1.99
CA GLY A 281 -0.18 -2.25 1.99
C GLY A 281 -0.24 -1.65 0.58
N TRP A 282 0.63 -2.08 -0.35
CA TRP A 282 0.51 -1.67 -1.76
C TRP A 282 -0.83 -2.09 -2.37
N GLN A 283 -1.25 -3.34 -2.15
CA GLN A 283 -2.54 -3.82 -2.66
C GLN A 283 -3.71 -2.97 -2.11
N ARG A 284 -3.64 -2.59 -0.83
CA ARG A 284 -4.66 -1.77 -0.17
C ARG A 284 -4.71 -0.34 -0.72
N GLU A 285 -3.55 0.32 -0.81
CA GLU A 285 -3.45 1.76 -1.08
C GLU A 285 -3.37 2.11 -2.57
N MET A 286 -2.74 1.23 -3.36
CA MET A 286 -2.39 1.46 -4.76
C MET A 286 -3.04 0.47 -5.74
N GLY A 287 -3.67 -0.61 -5.25
CA GLY A 287 -4.23 -1.66 -6.11
C GLY A 287 -5.32 -1.20 -7.09
N THR A 288 -6.02 -0.10 -6.81
CA THR A 288 -7.01 0.52 -7.71
C THR A 288 -6.46 1.68 -8.54
N LYS A 289 -5.21 2.10 -8.27
CA LYS A 289 -4.57 3.29 -8.87
C LYS A 289 -3.42 2.91 -9.81
N ALA A 290 -2.80 1.76 -9.59
CA ALA A 290 -1.62 1.32 -10.31
C ALA A 290 -1.80 -0.09 -10.87
N LYS A 291 -1.44 -0.25 -12.14
CA LYS A 291 -1.32 -1.55 -12.81
C LYS A 291 0.15 -1.97 -12.79
N VAL A 292 0.45 -3.01 -12.02
CA VAL A 292 1.77 -3.65 -12.05
C VAL A 292 1.90 -4.44 -13.35
N LEU A 293 2.85 -4.07 -14.20
CA LEU A 293 3.12 -4.73 -15.49
C LEU A 293 3.90 -6.01 -15.28
N PHE A 294 5.00 -5.94 -14.53
CA PHE A 294 5.82 -7.08 -14.09
C PHE A 294 6.81 -6.63 -13.00
N VAL A 295 7.51 -7.60 -12.41
CA VAL A 295 8.66 -7.42 -11.52
C VAL A 295 9.94 -7.69 -12.32
N LEU A 296 10.79 -6.67 -12.45
CA LEU A 296 12.15 -6.82 -12.94
C LEU A 296 13.05 -7.27 -11.78
N SER A 297 13.50 -8.51 -11.81
CA SER A 297 14.33 -9.15 -10.78
C SER A 297 15.78 -9.16 -11.22
N ILE A 298 16.59 -8.23 -10.71
CA ILE A 298 18.01 -8.08 -11.06
C ILE A 298 18.86 -8.84 -10.04
N GLN A 299 19.43 -9.97 -10.45
CA GLN A 299 20.14 -10.91 -9.58
C GLN A 299 21.66 -10.85 -9.77
N ALA A 300 22.40 -11.15 -8.72
CA ALA A 300 23.82 -11.43 -8.76
C ALA A 300 24.22 -12.29 -7.55
N PRO A 301 25.31 -13.06 -7.64
CA PRO A 301 25.93 -13.71 -6.49
C PRO A 301 26.17 -12.73 -5.33
N ILE A 302 26.02 -13.24 -4.10
CA ILE A 302 26.12 -12.47 -2.86
C ILE A 302 27.50 -11.81 -2.74
N GLU A 303 28.55 -12.52 -3.14
CA GLU A 303 29.95 -12.07 -3.06
C GLU A 303 30.17 -10.84 -3.94
N ILE A 304 29.63 -10.85 -5.16
CA ILE A 304 29.67 -9.71 -6.09
C ILE A 304 28.85 -8.55 -5.52
N CYS A 305 27.68 -8.83 -4.95
CA CYS A 305 26.82 -7.83 -4.33
C CYS A 305 27.51 -7.11 -3.15
N VAL A 306 28.17 -7.86 -2.28
CA VAL A 306 28.94 -7.34 -1.14
C VAL A 306 30.11 -6.48 -1.65
N GLN A 307 30.91 -7.01 -2.58
CA GLN A 307 32.03 -6.25 -3.18
C GLN A 307 31.57 -4.94 -3.79
N ARG A 308 30.46 -4.95 -4.54
CA ARG A 308 29.88 -3.74 -5.15
C ARG A 308 29.42 -2.73 -4.12
N CYS A 309 28.88 -3.17 -2.98
CA CYS A 309 28.46 -2.25 -1.91
C CYS A 309 29.66 -1.65 -1.19
N LEU A 310 30.69 -2.44 -0.88
CA LEU A 310 31.91 -1.98 -0.22
C LEU A 310 32.73 -1.01 -1.09
N ASN A 311 32.79 -1.26 -2.40
CA ASN A 311 33.51 -0.41 -3.34
C ASN A 311 32.75 0.86 -3.74
N ARG A 312 31.54 1.08 -3.20
CA ARG A 312 30.65 2.18 -3.59
C ARG A 312 31.03 3.51 -2.93
N GLY A 313 32.27 3.98 -3.05
CA GLY A 313 32.71 5.36 -2.75
C GLY A 313 32.06 6.03 -1.52
N GLN A 314 31.82 7.35 -1.58
CA GLN A 314 31.10 8.13 -0.55
C GLN A 314 29.58 7.81 -0.52
N GLY A 315 29.21 6.54 -0.35
CA GLY A 315 27.83 6.08 -0.42
C GLY A 315 27.33 5.52 0.89
N ARG A 316 26.34 6.20 1.49
CA ARG A 316 25.52 5.79 2.65
C ARG A 316 26.30 5.49 3.95
N THR A 317 25.97 6.23 5.01
CA THR A 317 26.58 6.09 6.35
C THR A 317 26.40 4.69 6.98
N ASP A 318 25.54 3.84 6.40
CA ASP A 318 25.24 2.48 6.85
C ASP A 318 25.89 1.34 6.03
N ASP A 319 26.63 1.63 4.94
CA ASP A 319 27.25 0.61 4.09
C ASP A 319 28.57 0.06 4.72
N ASN A 320 28.44 -0.79 5.75
CA ASN A 320 29.52 -1.64 6.28
C ASN A 320 29.22 -3.13 6.04
N GLU A 321 30.23 -4.01 6.13
CA GLU A 321 30.07 -5.43 5.79
C GLU A 321 28.95 -6.10 6.59
N GLU A 322 28.85 -5.83 7.89
CA GLU A 322 27.83 -6.40 8.77
C GLU A 322 26.42 -5.97 8.33
N SER A 323 26.22 -4.66 8.10
CA SER A 323 24.97 -4.10 7.59
C SER A 323 24.57 -4.68 6.23
N ILE A 324 25.54 -4.84 5.32
CA ILE A 324 25.30 -5.40 3.99
C ILE A 324 24.83 -6.85 4.12
N ARG A 325 25.51 -7.67 4.94
CA ARG A 325 25.13 -9.07 5.19
C ARG A 325 23.73 -9.16 5.80
N LYS A 326 23.41 -8.33 6.80
CA LYS A 326 22.05 -8.26 7.37
C LYS A 326 21.00 -7.95 6.31
N ARG A 327 21.26 -6.97 5.43
CA ARG A 327 20.35 -6.61 4.32
C ARG A 327 20.17 -7.75 3.31
N ILE A 328 21.19 -8.56 3.06
CA ILE A 328 21.11 -9.75 2.21
C ILE A 328 20.23 -10.83 2.87
N VAL A 329 20.41 -11.08 4.16
CA VAL A 329 19.55 -11.99 4.93
C VAL A 329 18.08 -11.53 4.88
N THR A 330 17.82 -10.25 5.16
CA THR A 330 16.46 -9.68 5.07
C THR A 330 15.88 -9.82 3.67
N TYR A 331 16.66 -9.54 2.63
CA TYR A 331 16.23 -9.72 1.24
C TYR A 331 15.80 -11.17 0.97
N ASN A 332 16.63 -12.15 1.36
CA ASN A 332 16.31 -13.57 1.16
C ASN A 332 15.07 -14.01 1.95
N GLN A 333 14.92 -13.55 3.20
CA GLN A 333 13.82 -13.97 4.06
C GLN A 333 12.49 -13.28 3.75
N GLN A 334 12.52 -12.03 3.28
CA GLN A 334 11.33 -11.18 3.21
C GLN A 334 10.99 -10.73 1.79
N THR A 335 11.98 -10.49 0.93
CA THR A 335 11.76 -9.99 -0.42
C THR A 335 11.62 -11.13 -1.43
N VAL A 336 12.42 -12.18 -1.32
CA VAL A 336 12.33 -13.35 -2.22
C VAL A 336 10.93 -13.97 -2.24
N PRO A 337 10.22 -14.18 -1.10
CA PRO A 337 8.84 -14.69 -1.12
C PRO A 337 7.86 -13.82 -1.91
N ILE A 338 8.12 -12.51 -2.03
CA ILE A 338 7.29 -11.61 -2.86
C ILE A 338 7.61 -11.82 -4.35
N ILE A 339 8.89 -11.96 -4.68
CA ILE A 339 9.32 -12.30 -6.04
C ILE A 339 8.68 -13.64 -6.44
N ASP A 340 8.71 -14.65 -5.56
CA ASP A 340 8.09 -15.96 -5.80
C ASP A 340 6.58 -15.86 -5.99
N HIS A 341 5.89 -15.00 -5.21
CA HIS A 341 4.48 -14.71 -5.41
C HIS A 341 4.21 -14.18 -6.83
N TYR A 342 4.95 -13.17 -7.29
CA TYR A 342 4.80 -12.66 -8.67
C TYR A 342 5.25 -13.68 -9.73
N ALA A 343 6.22 -14.54 -9.42
CA ALA A 343 6.67 -15.60 -10.32
C ALA A 343 5.57 -16.62 -10.56
N SER A 344 4.80 -16.98 -9.51
CA SER A 344 3.62 -17.86 -9.63
C SER A 344 2.53 -17.29 -10.54
N LEU A 345 2.52 -15.96 -10.73
CA LEU A 345 1.62 -15.24 -11.64
C LEU A 345 2.22 -15.02 -13.04
N SER A 346 3.40 -15.57 -13.33
CA SER A 346 4.16 -15.32 -14.57
C SER A 346 4.50 -13.84 -14.80
N LEU A 347 4.62 -13.06 -13.72
CA LEU A 347 4.89 -11.61 -13.75
C LEU A 347 6.33 -11.26 -13.37
N VAL A 348 7.26 -12.22 -13.34
CA VAL A 348 8.68 -11.94 -13.04
C VAL A 348 9.52 -12.04 -14.31
N LYS A 349 10.37 -11.03 -14.52
CA LYS A 349 11.41 -11.00 -15.55
C LYS A 349 12.76 -10.92 -14.85
N THR A 350 13.55 -11.99 -14.91
CA THR A 350 14.83 -12.08 -14.22
C THR A 350 15.98 -11.73 -15.16
N VAL A 351 16.93 -10.93 -14.68
CA VAL A 351 18.14 -10.55 -15.41
C VAL A 351 19.35 -10.81 -14.52
N ASP A 352 20.38 -11.45 -15.09
CA ASP A 352 21.67 -11.62 -14.43
C ASP A 352 22.53 -10.34 -14.57
N SER A 353 22.93 -9.79 -13.43
CA SER A 353 23.76 -8.59 -13.34
C SER A 353 25.25 -8.88 -13.15
N THR A 354 25.72 -10.12 -13.30
CA THR A 354 27.15 -10.46 -13.23
C THR A 354 27.98 -9.85 -14.36
N LYS A 355 27.35 -9.63 -15.52
CA LYS A 355 27.98 -9.06 -16.73
C LYS A 355 28.22 -7.54 -16.59
N GLY A 356 28.93 -6.96 -17.56
CA GLY A 356 29.13 -5.51 -17.64
C GLY A 356 27.81 -4.74 -17.78
N PRO A 357 27.70 -3.50 -17.25
CA PRO A 357 26.44 -2.74 -17.21
C PRO A 357 25.71 -2.61 -18.55
N ASP A 358 26.43 -2.53 -19.66
CA ASP A 358 25.88 -2.43 -21.03
C ASP A 358 25.23 -3.72 -21.49
N LEU A 359 25.84 -4.87 -21.18
CA LEU A 359 25.27 -6.18 -21.51
C LEU A 359 24.02 -6.46 -20.68
N VAL A 360 24.06 -6.11 -19.39
CA VAL A 360 22.89 -6.21 -18.50
C VAL A 360 21.75 -5.33 -19.04
N PHE A 361 22.06 -4.10 -19.47
CA PHE A 361 21.05 -3.21 -20.03
C PHE A 361 20.49 -3.72 -21.36
N ALA A 362 21.31 -4.31 -22.22
CA ALA A 362 20.84 -4.92 -23.46
C ALA A 362 19.85 -6.07 -23.21
N GLU A 363 20.09 -6.88 -22.17
CA GLU A 363 19.18 -7.94 -21.72
C GLU A 363 17.86 -7.36 -21.19
N ILE A 364 17.93 -6.29 -20.38
CA ILE A 364 16.75 -5.55 -19.90
C ILE A 364 15.95 -4.97 -21.07
N ARG A 365 16.62 -4.40 -22.07
CA ARG A 365 15.95 -3.85 -23.25
C ARG A 365 15.14 -4.93 -23.98
N ALA A 366 15.75 -6.10 -24.20
CA ALA A 366 15.05 -7.23 -24.80
C ALA A 366 13.82 -7.67 -23.98
N VAL A 367 13.92 -7.67 -22.65
CA VAL A 367 12.79 -7.96 -21.74
C VAL A 367 11.65 -6.96 -21.91
N PHE A 368 11.96 -5.66 -22.02
CA PHE A 368 10.97 -4.60 -22.20
C PHE A 368 10.28 -4.70 -23.56
N GLU A 369 11.05 -4.90 -24.64
CA GLU A 369 10.54 -5.09 -26.00
C GLU A 369 9.61 -6.30 -26.08
N GLN A 370 10.03 -7.45 -25.52
CA GLN A 370 9.20 -8.67 -25.46
C GLN A 370 7.92 -8.49 -24.62
N SER A 371 7.91 -7.52 -23.70
CA SER A 371 6.75 -7.17 -22.89
C SER A 371 5.86 -6.11 -23.55
N GLY A 372 6.13 -5.77 -24.82
CA GLY A 372 5.38 -4.77 -25.59
C GLY A 372 5.66 -3.33 -25.17
N ILE A 373 6.79 -3.07 -24.51
CA ILE A 373 7.23 -1.73 -24.10
C ILE A 373 8.30 -1.28 -25.11
N GLY A 374 7.87 -0.49 -26.09
CA GLY A 374 8.71 0.06 -27.13
C GLY A 374 9.44 1.34 -26.72
N ASN A 375 10.35 1.79 -27.58
CA ASN A 375 11.15 2.98 -27.36
C ASN A 375 10.27 4.26 -27.47
N ALA A 376 10.48 5.24 -26.58
CA ALA A 376 9.71 6.50 -26.57
C ALA A 376 9.83 7.30 -27.88
N SER A 377 10.86 7.02 -28.69
CA SER A 377 11.09 7.64 -29.99
C SER A 377 10.34 6.99 -31.17
N GLU A 378 9.86 5.75 -31.06
CA GLU A 378 9.17 5.06 -32.18
C GLU A 378 7.66 5.35 -32.23
N GLU A 379 7.00 5.55 -31.08
CA GLU A 379 5.56 5.88 -31.04
C GLU A 379 5.25 7.33 -31.48
N ARG A 380 6.24 8.24 -31.52
CA ARG A 380 6.05 9.62 -32.04
C ARG A 380 6.17 9.74 -33.56
N ALA A 381 6.57 8.67 -34.27
CA ALA A 381 6.91 8.73 -35.70
C ALA A 381 5.79 8.26 -36.66
N THR A 382 4.54 8.13 -36.21
CA THR A 382 3.42 7.92 -37.15
C THR A 382 2.19 8.78 -36.87
N PRO A 383 2.13 9.99 -37.45
CA PRO A 383 0.89 10.58 -37.90
C PRO A 383 0.79 10.44 -39.43
N ASN A 384 -0.02 9.47 -39.85
CA ASN A 384 -0.93 9.63 -40.99
C ASN A 384 -0.32 10.11 -42.33
N ALA A 385 0.52 9.31 -42.97
CA ALA A 385 0.80 9.48 -44.40
C ALA A 385 -0.37 8.91 -45.21
N LYS A 386 -1.30 9.78 -45.63
CA LYS A 386 -2.23 9.46 -46.74
C LYS A 386 -1.40 9.13 -47.99
N PRO A 387 -1.80 8.14 -48.81
CA PRO A 387 -1.14 7.90 -50.08
C PRO A 387 -1.43 9.08 -51.01
N SER A 388 -0.37 9.78 -51.45
CA SER A 388 -0.44 10.74 -52.55
C SER A 388 -0.72 9.97 -53.84
N LYS A 389 -1.91 10.18 -54.40
CA LYS A 389 -2.16 9.95 -55.83
C LYS A 389 -1.64 11.14 -56.62
N THR A 390 -0.82 10.86 -57.64
CA THR A 390 -0.48 11.58 -58.90
C THR A 390 0.96 11.17 -59.25
N ASP A 391 1.31 10.62 -60.42
CA ASP A 391 0.66 10.50 -61.73
C ASP A 391 0.96 9.15 -62.38
#